data_AF-A0A183K5M2-F1
#
_entry.id   AF-A0A183K5M2-F1
#
_cell.length_a   1.000
_cell.length_b   1.000
_cell.length_c   1.000
_cell.angle_alpha   90.00
_cell.angle_beta   90.00
_cell.angle_gamma   90.00
#
_symmetry.space_group_name_H-M   'P 1'
#
loop_
_entity.id
_entity.type
_entity.pdbx_description
1 polymer ?
#
loop_
_entity_poly.entity_id
_entity_poly.type
_entity_poly.pdbx_seq_one_letter_code
_entity_poly.pdbx_strand_id
1 'polypeptide(L)'
;MKDAVDAQLRDQQAGFRKDRSCTDQIATLRIIVEQSIEWNSSLYINSIDYEKAFDSVDRRTLWKLLRHYGVPEKTVNIIRNSYDGLQCKVVHEGQLTDSF
;
A
#
# COMPACT_ATOMS: atom_id res chain seq x y z
N MET A 1 -7.69 -10.80 -9.72
CA MET A 1 -7.43 -9.73 -8.73
C MET A 1 -6.48 -8.70 -9.31
N LYS A 2 -5.28 -9.12 -9.75
CA LYS A 2 -4.30 -8.23 -10.37
C LYS A 2 -4.86 -7.41 -11.53
N ASP A 3 -5.45 -8.03 -12.54
CA ASP A 3 -5.91 -7.30 -13.74
C ASP A 3 -7.08 -6.33 -13.46
N ALA A 4 -7.92 -6.64 -12.47
CA ALA A 4 -9.04 -5.79 -12.09
C ALA A 4 -8.58 -4.54 -11.31
N VAL A 5 -7.57 -4.70 -10.44
CA VAL A 5 -7.07 -3.61 -9.58
C VAL A 5 -5.98 -2.80 -10.28
N ASP A 6 -5.00 -3.45 -10.92
CA ASP A 6 -3.85 -2.76 -11.55
C ASP A 6 -4.28 -1.80 -12.66
N ALA A 7 -5.36 -2.10 -13.39
CA ALA A 7 -5.92 -1.22 -14.42
C ALA A 7 -6.52 0.07 -13.85
N GLN A 8 -6.85 0.09 -12.56
CA GLN A 8 -7.47 1.23 -11.87
C GLN A 8 -6.44 2.04 -11.06
N LEU A 9 -5.23 1.49 -10.86
CA LEU A 9 -4.15 2.16 -10.14
C LEU A 9 -3.45 3.20 -11.01
N ARG A 10 -3.11 4.34 -10.40
CA ARG A 10 -2.34 5.40 -11.04
C ARG A 10 -0.96 4.91 -11.46
N ASP A 11 -0.44 5.48 -12.56
CA ASP A 11 0.90 5.14 -13.06
C ASP A 11 2.03 5.57 -12.12
N GLN A 12 1.79 6.52 -11.22
CA GLN A 12 2.78 6.93 -10.23
C GLN A 12 2.89 5.95 -9.07
N GLN A 13 1.91 5.05 -8.85
CA GLN A 13 2.01 4.03 -7.81
C GLN A 13 2.98 2.94 -8.23
N ALA A 14 4.10 2.81 -7.51
CA ALA A 14 5.10 1.75 -7.73
C ALA A 14 5.01 0.62 -6.69
N GLY A 15 4.62 0.95 -5.45
CA GLY A 15 4.53 -0.02 -4.35
C GLY A 15 3.60 -1.19 -4.67
N PHE A 16 4.06 -2.40 -4.38
CA PHE A 16 3.35 -3.67 -4.59
C PHE A 16 2.88 -3.94 -6.03
N ARG A 17 3.46 -3.26 -7.03
CA ARG A 17 3.19 -3.52 -8.45
C ARG A 17 4.34 -4.29 -9.09
N LYS A 18 3.99 -5.27 -9.92
CA LYS A 18 4.97 -6.03 -10.67
C LYS A 18 5.73 -5.10 -11.62
N ASP A 19 7.03 -5.32 -11.75
CA ASP A 19 7.92 -4.62 -12.68
C ASP A 19 8.03 -3.11 -12.42
N ARG A 20 7.77 -2.66 -11.18
CA ARG A 20 7.95 -1.27 -10.72
C ARG A 20 8.79 -1.23 -9.45
N SER A 21 9.69 -0.24 -9.35
CA SER A 21 10.59 -0.09 -8.20
C SER A 21 10.54 1.32 -7.60
N CYS A 22 10.95 1.42 -6.33
CA CYS A 22 11.24 2.70 -5.67
C CYS A 22 12.36 3.46 -6.40
N THR A 23 13.28 2.75 -7.06
CA THR A 23 14.39 3.34 -7.83
C THR A 23 13.92 4.34 -8.87
N ASP A 24 12.85 4.01 -9.60
CA ASP A 24 12.31 4.88 -10.66
C ASP A 24 11.69 6.16 -10.07
N GLN A 25 11.04 6.05 -8.91
CA GLN A 25 10.47 7.19 -8.20
C GLN A 25 11.56 8.11 -7.63
N ILE A 26 12.65 7.53 -7.08
CA ILE A 26 13.81 8.30 -6.61
C ILE A 26 14.49 9.02 -7.78
N ALA A 27 14.69 8.34 -8.91
CA ALA A 27 15.27 8.95 -10.11
C ALA A 27 14.39 10.11 -10.62
N THR A 28 13.07 9.93 -10.66
CA THR A 28 12.12 10.98 -11.03
C THR A 28 12.19 12.18 -10.09
N LEU A 29 12.22 11.95 -8.77
CA LEU A 29 12.35 13.03 -7.78
C LEU A 29 13.67 13.78 -7.96
N ARG A 30 14.77 13.07 -8.19
CA ARG A 30 16.10 13.65 -8.44
C ARG A 30 16.08 14.57 -9.66
N ILE A 31 15.45 14.14 -10.76
CA ILE A 31 15.30 14.96 -11.98
C ILE A 31 14.51 16.24 -11.69
N ILE A 32 13.39 16.15 -10.95
CA ILE A 32 12.58 17.33 -10.58
C ILE A 32 13.41 18.33 -9.76
N VAL A 33 14.20 17.84 -8.81
CA VAL A 33 15.10 18.66 -7.99
C VAL A 33 16.17 19.32 -8.86
N GLU A 34 16.83 18.57 -9.74
CA GLU A 34 17.88 19.07 -10.63
C GLU A 34 17.35 20.16 -11.58
N GLN A 35 16.19 19.96 -12.19
CA GLN A 35 15.56 20.95 -13.07
C GLN A 35 15.17 22.22 -12.32
N SER A 36 14.67 22.09 -11.09
CA SER A 36 14.29 23.25 -10.29
C SER A 36 15.48 24.13 -9.94
N ILE A 37 16.64 23.51 -9.68
CA ILE A 37 17.91 24.19 -9.46
C ILE A 37 18.38 24.87 -10.75
N GLU A 38 18.36 24.16 -11.88
CA GLU A 38 18.80 24.68 -13.19
C GLU A 38 18.00 25.92 -13.61
N TRP A 39 16.68 25.93 -13.33
CA TRP A 39 15.79 27.01 -13.74
C TRP A 39 15.60 28.08 -12.67
N ASN A 40 16.34 27.99 -11.55
CA ASN A 40 16.20 28.88 -10.39
C ASN A 40 14.74 29.05 -9.92
N SER A 41 13.98 27.95 -9.96
CA SER A 41 12.57 27.92 -9.54
C SER A 41 12.44 27.41 -8.11
N SER A 42 11.51 27.96 -7.34
CA SER A 42 11.21 27.47 -6.00
C SER A 42 10.56 26.08 -6.05
N LEU A 43 11.12 25.12 -5.31
CA LEU A 43 10.59 23.76 -5.18
C LEU A 43 10.27 23.47 -3.71
N TYR A 44 9.11 22.87 -3.46
CA TYR A 44 8.68 22.36 -2.16
C TYR A 44 8.36 20.88 -2.27
N ILE A 45 8.89 20.07 -1.36
CA ILE A 45 8.67 18.61 -1.32
C ILE A 45 8.04 18.27 0.03
N ASN A 46 6.97 17.47 0.00
CA ASN A 46 6.30 16.96 1.19
C ASN A 46 6.34 15.43 1.19
N SER A 47 6.86 14.84 2.27
CA SER A 47 6.90 13.40 2.50
C SER A 47 5.86 13.05 3.57
N ILE A 48 4.85 12.29 3.18
CA ILE A 48 3.75 11.87 4.07
C ILE A 48 3.90 10.37 4.31
N ASP A 49 3.92 9.97 5.58
CA ASP A 49 3.92 8.57 6.01
C ASP A 49 2.76 8.32 6.97
N TYR A 50 2.16 7.13 6.88
CA TYR A 50 1.05 6.74 7.73
C TYR A 50 1.54 5.81 8.84
N GLU A 51 1.35 6.23 10.10
CA GLU A 51 1.62 5.37 11.24
C GLU A 51 0.73 4.12 11.17
N LYS A 52 1.35 2.94 11.24
CA LYS A 52 0.67 1.63 11.24
C LYS A 52 -0.37 1.53 10.12
N ALA A 53 0.05 1.81 8.88
CA ALA A 53 -0.83 1.91 7.72
C ALA A 53 -1.75 0.70 7.48
N PHE A 54 -1.35 -0.52 7.88
CA PHE A 54 -2.20 -1.71 7.74
C PHE A 54 -3.19 -1.87 8.89
N ASP A 55 -2.82 -1.47 10.10
CA ASP A 55 -3.66 -1.59 11.30
C ASP A 55 -4.75 -0.52 11.34
N SER A 56 -4.50 0.65 10.75
CA SER A 56 -5.40 1.80 10.74
C SER A 56 -6.50 1.75 9.67
N VAL A 57 -6.47 0.77 8.76
CA VAL A 57 -7.45 0.65 7.67
C VAL A 57 -8.82 0.20 8.19
N ASP A 58 -9.86 0.97 7.88
CA ASP A 58 -11.25 0.54 8.13
C ASP A 58 -11.62 -0.65 7.24
N ARG A 59 -11.71 -1.83 7.85
CA ARG A 59 -11.99 -3.10 7.15
C ARG A 59 -13.33 -3.07 6.41
N ARG A 60 -14.35 -2.39 6.94
CA ARG A 60 -15.67 -2.29 6.28
C ARG A 60 -15.56 -1.55 4.95
N THR A 61 -14.81 -0.47 4.92
CA THR A 61 -14.50 0.32 3.72
C THR A 61 -13.63 -0.48 2.75
N LEU A 62 -12.62 -1.21 3.24
CA LEU A 62 -11.79 -2.08 2.41
C LEU A 62 -12.62 -3.11 1.61
N TRP A 63 -13.60 -3.77 2.25
CA TRP A 63 -14.48 -4.72 1.56
C TRP A 63 -15.36 -4.06 0.50
N LYS A 64 -15.76 -2.80 0.70
CA LYS A 64 -16.51 -2.03 -0.32
C LYS A 64 -15.62 -1.66 -1.49
N LEU A 65 -14.39 -1.20 -1.22
CA LEU A 65 -13.42 -0.81 -2.24
C LEU A 65 -13.02 -1.99 -3.11
N LEU A 66 -12.72 -3.16 -2.54
CA LEU A 66 -12.37 -4.35 -3.32
C LEU A 66 -13.47 -4.74 -4.31
N ARG A 67 -14.74 -4.68 -3.89
CA ARG A 67 -15.89 -4.94 -4.77
C ARG A 67 -16.04 -3.86 -5.84
N HIS A 68 -15.83 -2.59 -5.47
CA HIS A 68 -15.86 -1.47 -6.42
C HIS A 68 -14.79 -1.62 -7.51
N TYR A 69 -13.58 -2.08 -7.16
CA TYR A 69 -12.51 -2.39 -8.10
C TYR A 69 -12.71 -3.71 -8.87
N GLY A 70 -13.90 -4.34 -8.80
CA GLY A 70 -14.23 -5.53 -9.59
C GLY A 70 -13.63 -6.83 -9.06
N VAL A 71 -13.14 -6.87 -7.82
CA VAL A 71 -12.71 -8.13 -7.19
C VAL A 71 -13.94 -9.00 -6.92
N PRO A 72 -13.98 -10.27 -7.39
CA PRO A 72 -15.15 -11.14 -7.21
C PRO A 72 -15.53 -11.33 -5.74
N GLU A 73 -16.85 -11.35 -5.45
CA GLU A 73 -17.40 -11.48 -4.09
C GLU A 73 -16.82 -12.69 -3.33
N LYS A 74 -16.63 -13.82 -4.02
CA LYS A 74 -16.03 -15.03 -3.43
C LYS A 74 -14.62 -14.75 -2.87
N THR A 75 -13.80 -14.01 -3.61
CA THR A 75 -12.45 -13.63 -3.18
C THR A 75 -12.51 -12.64 -2.01
N VAL A 76 -13.40 -11.64 -2.08
CA VAL A 76 -13.59 -10.67 -0.98
C VAL A 76 -14.02 -11.38 0.30
N ASN A 77 -14.89 -12.38 0.22
CA ASN A 77 -15.33 -13.16 1.37
C ASN A 77 -14.20 -14.03 1.95
N ILE A 78 -13.35 -14.64 1.12
CA ILE A 78 -12.17 -15.37 1.59
C ILE A 78 -11.24 -14.44 2.39
N ILE A 79 -10.94 -13.24 1.86
CA ILE A 79 -10.12 -12.26 2.55
C ILE A 79 -10.80 -11.79 3.84
N ARG A 80 -12.10 -11.48 3.79
CA ARG A 80 -12.84 -11.06 4.99
C ARG A 80 -12.74 -12.10 6.10
N ASN A 81 -12.95 -13.37 5.76
CA ASN A 81 -12.91 -14.47 6.71
C ASN A 81 -11.51 -14.72 7.26
N SER A 82 -10.43 -14.39 6.52
CA SER A 82 -9.07 -14.50 7.07
C SER A 82 -8.77 -13.47 8.15
N TYR A 83 -9.56 -12.40 8.27
CA TYR A 83 -9.45 -11.41 9.34
C TYR A 83 -10.45 -11.64 10.48
N ASP A 84 -11.46 -12.48 10.30
CA ASP A 84 -12.51 -12.68 11.30
C ASP A 84 -12.05 -13.67 12.38
N GLY A 85 -12.09 -13.25 13.64
CA GLY A 85 -11.67 -14.07 14.78
C GLY A 85 -10.18 -14.49 14.78
N LEU A 86 -9.33 -13.84 13.98
CA LEU A 86 -7.90 -14.12 13.93
C LEU A 86 -7.23 -13.76 15.26
N GLN A 87 -6.47 -14.70 15.83
CA GLN A 87 -5.54 -14.43 16.93
C GLN A 87 -4.12 -14.74 16.47
N CYS A 88 -3.23 -13.79 16.69
CA CYS A 88 -1.81 -13.92 16.39
C CYS A 88 -1.00 -14.01 17.69
N LYS A 89 0.04 -14.84 17.67
CA LYS A 89 1.07 -14.92 18.71
C LYS A 89 2.43 -14.95 18.05
N VAL A 90 3.42 -14.32 18.66
CA VAL A 90 4.80 -14.32 18.17
C VAL A 90 5.65 -15.17 19.09
N VAL A 91 6.58 -15.94 18.53
CA VAL A 91 7.61 -16.63 19.32
C VAL A 91 8.79 -15.68 19.48
N HIS A 92 9.14 -15.35 20.71
CA HIS A 92 10.31 -14.56 21.06
C HIS A 92 11.13 -15.32 22.10
N GLU A 93 12.40 -15.59 21.81
CA GLU A 93 13.31 -16.33 22.70
C GLU A 93 12.77 -17.69 23.18
N GLY A 94 12.01 -18.38 22.32
CA GLY A 94 11.41 -19.68 22.63
C GLY A 94 10.13 -19.62 23.44
N GLN A 95 9.63 -18.42 23.79
CA GLN A 95 8.36 -18.22 24.48
C GLN A 95 7.33 -17.56 23.55
N LEU A 96 6.05 -17.93 23.71
CA LEU A 96 4.95 -17.31 22.99
C LEU A 96 4.51 -16.01 23.70
N THR A 97 4.27 -14.96 22.93
CA THR A 97 3.58 -13.76 23.42
C THR A 97 2.11 -14.05 23.73
N ASP A 98 1.46 -13.11 24.41
CA ASP A 98 0.00 -13.05 24.47
C ASP A 98 -0.61 -12.96 23.06
N SER A 99 -1.87 -13.43 22.94
CA SER A 99 -2.65 -13.28 21.71
C SER A 99 -2.95 -11.81 21.44
N PHE A 100 -2.85 -11.39 20.19
CA PHE A 100 -3.32 -10.10 19.69
C PHE A 100 -4.08 -10.24 18.37
#